data_AF-D0LVW0-F1
#
_entry.id   AF-D0LVW0-F1
#
_cell.length_a   1.000
_cell.length_b   1.000
_cell.length_c   1.000
_cell.angle_alpha   90.00
_cell.angle_beta   90.00
_cell.angle_gamma   90.00
#
_symmetry.space_group_name_H-M   'P 1'
#
loop_
_entity.id
_entity.type
_entity.pdbx_description
1 polymer ?
#
loop_
_entity_poly.entity_id
_entity_poly.type
_entity_poly.pdbx_seq_one_letter_code
_entity_poly.pdbx_strand_id
1 'polypeptide(L)'
;MDSIIQVIREIVRDELRSVRIGELGTVTSVFPIADTSGTDNFACSVMLRERGVELRSVPMATPHVGMVSCPQVGDLVLVTFVGGDANSPIIVGRLHSEQHRPPVHEDAELVIEAPYGGETRLSFKPDGSVLVVSSDAECQIGPDNHIAITGQDLSITADGDVTLTGAGALSISIDGDAEIAVQGNCSLETTDCAIKASGNIDLGEGGSGVITETSHKCYFTGAPLVGSQSVKAKD
;
A
#
# COMPACT_ATOMS: atom_id res chain seq x y z
N MET A 1 -39.92 35.03 -46.73
CA MET A 1 -39.27 34.94 -45.40
C MET A 1 -38.39 33.70 -45.26
N ASP A 2 -38.76 32.56 -45.87
CA ASP A 2 -38.01 31.30 -45.72
C ASP A 2 -36.56 31.30 -46.26
N SER A 3 -36.26 32.07 -47.32
CA SER A 3 -34.92 32.10 -47.93
C SER A 3 -33.86 32.80 -47.04
N ILE A 4 -34.21 33.90 -46.37
CA ILE A 4 -33.29 34.59 -45.43
C ILE A 4 -33.02 33.71 -44.20
N ILE A 5 -34.05 33.02 -43.70
CA ILE A 5 -33.90 32.10 -42.57
C ILE A 5 -32.98 30.92 -42.96
N GLN A 6 -33.05 30.42 -44.20
CA GLN A 6 -32.12 29.40 -44.69
C GLN A 6 -30.68 29.90 -44.77
N VAL A 7 -30.43 31.10 -45.30
CA VAL A 7 -29.07 31.65 -45.39
C VAL A 7 -28.48 31.90 -44.00
N ILE A 8 -29.24 32.48 -43.06
CA ILE A 8 -28.79 32.67 -41.67
C ILE A 8 -28.48 31.30 -41.04
N ARG A 9 -29.30 30.28 -41.28
CA ARG A 9 -29.06 28.92 -40.76
C ARG A 9 -27.79 28.30 -41.33
N GLU A 10 -27.48 28.53 -42.60
CA GLU A 10 -26.23 28.07 -43.21
C GLU A 10 -25.01 28.81 -42.66
N ILE A 11 -25.07 30.14 -42.51
CA ILE A 11 -23.99 30.92 -41.88
C ILE A 11 -23.75 30.46 -40.44
N VAL A 12 -24.82 30.29 -39.66
CA VAL A 12 -24.71 29.80 -38.28
C VAL A 12 -24.15 28.38 -38.24
N ARG A 13 -24.50 27.49 -39.18
CA ARG A 13 -23.89 26.16 -39.26
C ARG A 13 -22.40 26.21 -39.59
N ASP A 14 -22.00 27.11 -40.48
CA ASP A 14 -20.61 27.28 -40.86
C ASP A 14 -19.77 27.86 -39.70
N GLU A 15 -20.31 28.86 -38.99
CA GLU A 15 -19.68 29.38 -37.78
C GLU A 15 -19.67 28.37 -36.63
N LEU A 16 -20.71 27.56 -36.46
CA LEU A 16 -20.70 26.48 -35.46
C LEU A 16 -19.69 25.37 -35.82
N ARG A 17 -19.31 25.21 -37.09
CA ARG A 17 -18.22 24.30 -37.50
C ARG A 17 -16.84 24.87 -37.18
N SER A 18 -16.70 26.18 -36.99
CA SER A 18 -15.44 26.82 -36.62
C SER A 18 -15.11 26.66 -35.13
N VAL A 19 -16.14 26.46 -34.28
CA VAL A 19 -16.01 26.25 -32.84
C VAL A 19 -15.35 24.90 -32.54
N ARG A 20 -14.22 24.92 -31.84
CA ARG A 20 -13.53 23.70 -31.40
C ARG A 20 -14.11 23.20 -30.09
N ILE A 21 -14.78 22.05 -30.13
CA ILE A 21 -15.42 21.49 -28.93
C ILE A 21 -14.45 20.55 -28.22
N GLY A 22 -14.05 19.47 -28.88
CA GLY A 22 -13.01 18.57 -28.39
C GLY A 22 -12.51 17.63 -29.48
N GLU A 23 -11.27 17.20 -29.35
CA GLU A 23 -10.61 16.31 -30.28
C GLU A 23 -9.79 15.26 -29.51
N LEU A 24 -9.66 14.07 -30.10
CA LEU A 24 -8.77 13.03 -29.59
C LEU A 24 -7.34 13.29 -30.04
N GLY A 25 -6.40 13.07 -29.14
CA GLY A 25 -4.98 13.15 -29.47
C GLY A 25 -4.16 12.06 -28.79
N THR A 26 -2.96 11.86 -29.31
CA THR A 26 -1.98 10.93 -28.74
C THR A 26 -0.83 11.70 -28.14
N VAL A 27 -0.45 11.37 -26.91
CA VAL A 27 0.67 12.01 -26.21
C VAL A 27 1.98 11.73 -26.94
N THR A 28 2.70 12.78 -27.33
CA THR A 28 4.00 12.70 -28.03
C THR A 28 5.18 12.93 -27.09
N SER A 29 5.00 13.76 -26.07
CA SER A 29 6.04 14.04 -25.07
C SER A 29 5.43 14.31 -23.71
N VAL A 30 6.10 13.84 -22.66
CA VAL A 30 5.70 14.06 -21.26
C VAL A 30 6.77 14.87 -20.56
N PHE A 31 6.35 15.73 -19.63
CA PHE A 31 7.24 16.62 -18.89
C PHE A 31 7.09 16.33 -17.39
N PRO A 32 7.69 15.25 -16.86
CA PRO A 32 7.66 14.98 -15.43
C PRO A 32 8.30 16.15 -14.67
N ILE A 33 7.57 16.68 -13.69
CA ILE A 33 8.07 17.74 -12.83
C ILE A 33 8.93 17.08 -11.75
N ALA A 34 10.24 17.20 -11.90
CA ALA A 34 11.20 16.72 -10.91
C ALA A 34 11.45 17.74 -9.79
N ASP A 35 11.11 19.02 -10.01
CA ASP A 35 11.31 20.12 -9.06
C ASP A 35 10.16 21.13 -9.12
N THR A 36 9.68 21.51 -7.94
CA THR A 36 8.63 22.53 -7.72
C THR A 36 9.10 23.97 -7.96
N SER A 37 10.41 24.20 -8.18
CA SER A 37 10.97 25.53 -8.48
C SER A 37 10.71 26.03 -9.91
N GLY A 38 10.35 25.11 -10.81
CA GLY A 38 10.00 25.43 -12.19
C GLY A 38 8.63 26.10 -12.34
N THR A 39 8.44 26.81 -13.45
CA THR A 39 7.12 27.37 -13.84
C THR A 39 6.26 26.36 -14.60
N ASP A 40 6.78 25.15 -14.79
CA ASP A 40 6.12 24.09 -15.56
C ASP A 40 4.95 23.51 -14.75
N ASN A 41 3.80 23.40 -15.40
CA ASN A 41 2.59 22.82 -14.82
C ASN A 41 2.40 21.39 -15.33
N PHE A 42 1.44 20.66 -14.76
CA PHE A 42 1.10 19.31 -15.22
C PHE A 42 0.57 19.37 -16.66
N ALA A 43 1.44 19.04 -17.63
CA ALA A 43 1.20 19.21 -19.05
C ALA A 43 1.92 18.14 -19.88
N CYS A 44 1.43 17.91 -21.11
CA CYS A 44 2.10 17.07 -22.09
C CYS A 44 1.87 17.60 -23.52
N SER A 45 2.71 17.20 -24.47
CA SER A 45 2.47 17.49 -25.89
C SER A 45 1.61 16.39 -26.50
N VAL A 46 0.72 16.79 -27.40
CA VAL A 46 -0.30 15.91 -27.97
C VAL A 46 -0.41 16.13 -29.48
N MET A 47 -0.36 15.04 -30.24
CA MET A 47 -0.69 15.02 -31.66
C MET A 47 -2.20 14.80 -31.83
N LEU A 48 -2.88 15.79 -32.42
CA LEU A 48 -4.31 15.71 -32.72
C LEU A 48 -4.56 14.72 -33.87
N ARG A 49 -5.50 13.79 -33.69
CA ARG A 49 -5.70 12.65 -34.61
C ARG A 49 -6.34 13.03 -35.94
N GLU A 50 -7.31 13.94 -35.96
CA GLU A 50 -8.04 14.26 -37.20
C GLU A 50 -7.28 15.28 -38.05
N ARG A 51 -6.52 16.16 -37.40
CA ARG A 51 -5.86 17.30 -38.06
C ARG A 51 -4.37 17.12 -38.29
N GLY A 52 -3.72 16.17 -37.61
CA GLY A 52 -2.28 15.95 -37.71
C GLY A 52 -1.44 17.14 -37.22
N VAL A 53 -1.98 17.93 -36.29
CA VAL A 53 -1.31 19.08 -35.68
C VAL A 53 -0.84 18.70 -34.29
N GLU A 54 0.41 19.01 -33.97
CA GLU A 54 0.96 18.86 -32.63
C GLU A 54 0.69 20.11 -31.79
N LEU A 55 0.11 19.91 -30.61
CA LEU A 55 0.00 20.92 -29.56
C LEU A 55 1.08 20.65 -28.51
N ARG A 56 1.87 21.67 -28.19
CA ARG A 56 2.97 21.55 -27.22
C ARG A 56 2.54 22.05 -25.85
N SER A 57 2.98 21.35 -24.80
CA SER A 57 2.76 21.73 -23.40
C SER A 57 1.28 22.08 -23.09
N VAL A 58 0.38 21.17 -23.44
CA VAL A 58 -1.05 21.33 -23.17
C VAL A 58 -1.31 20.99 -21.70
N PRO A 59 -1.93 21.89 -20.92
CA PRO A 59 -2.28 21.61 -19.52
C PRO A 59 -3.22 20.42 -19.36
N MET A 60 -3.03 19.64 -18.30
CA MET A 60 -3.86 18.50 -17.95
C MET A 60 -4.70 18.78 -16.69
N ALA A 61 -6.00 18.52 -16.79
CA ALA A 61 -6.88 18.51 -15.63
C ALA A 61 -6.57 17.31 -14.72
N THR A 62 -6.66 17.51 -13.40
CA THR A 62 -6.53 16.45 -12.40
C THR A 62 -7.84 16.31 -11.61
N PRO A 63 -8.26 15.08 -11.26
CA PRO A 63 -9.42 14.85 -10.41
C PRO A 63 -9.31 15.49 -9.01
N HIS A 64 -8.10 15.69 -8.51
CA HIS A 64 -7.85 16.35 -7.22
C HIS A 64 -6.55 17.15 -7.30
N VAL A 65 -6.61 18.42 -6.91
CA VAL A 65 -5.39 19.24 -6.76
C VAL A 65 -4.54 18.60 -5.65
N GLY A 66 -3.40 18.04 -6.03
CA GLY A 66 -2.55 17.22 -5.15
C GLY A 66 -2.39 15.77 -5.59
N MET A 67 -3.17 15.31 -6.58
CA MET A 67 -3.00 14.01 -7.22
C MET A 67 -2.27 14.17 -8.56
N VAL A 68 -1.20 13.40 -8.76
CA VAL A 68 -0.47 13.32 -10.02
C VAL A 68 -0.48 11.89 -10.55
N SER A 69 -0.79 11.75 -11.83
CA SER A 69 -0.65 10.50 -12.56
C SER A 69 -0.12 10.84 -13.94
N CYS A 70 1.21 10.79 -14.07
CA CYS A 70 1.89 11.19 -15.30
C CYS A 70 1.39 10.33 -16.47
N PRO A 71 1.00 10.93 -17.60
CA PRO A 71 0.72 10.15 -18.80
C PRO A 71 2.00 9.45 -19.29
N GLN A 72 1.82 8.47 -20.16
CA GLN A 72 2.90 7.87 -20.94
C GLN A 72 2.83 8.36 -22.39
N VAL A 73 3.98 8.38 -23.07
CA VAL A 73 4.01 8.59 -24.53
C VAL A 73 3.18 7.49 -25.19
N GLY A 74 2.29 7.88 -26.10
CA GLY A 74 1.32 6.96 -26.71
C GLY A 74 -0.06 6.95 -26.06
N ASP A 75 -0.25 7.56 -24.88
CA ASP A 75 -1.57 7.67 -24.25
C ASP A 75 -2.57 8.41 -25.15
N LEU A 76 -3.79 7.90 -25.19
CA LEU A 76 -4.91 8.56 -25.85
C LEU A 76 -5.55 9.55 -24.86
N VAL A 77 -5.71 10.79 -25.29
CA VAL A 77 -6.27 11.88 -24.46
C VAL A 77 -7.41 12.58 -25.18
N LEU A 78 -8.34 13.13 -24.39
CA LEU A 78 -9.35 14.06 -24.87
C LEU A 78 -8.87 15.50 -24.61
N VAL A 79 -8.73 16.26 -25.68
CA VAL A 79 -8.38 17.69 -25.64
C VAL A 79 -9.64 18.50 -25.89
N THR A 80 -9.94 19.46 -25.01
CA THR A 80 -11.01 20.44 -25.18
C THR A 80 -10.41 21.81 -25.41
N PHE A 81 -11.17 22.73 -26.00
CA PHE A 81 -10.72 24.09 -26.28
C PHE A 81 -11.62 25.08 -25.56
N VAL A 82 -11.06 25.86 -24.64
CA VAL A 82 -11.84 26.77 -23.79
C VAL A 82 -12.53 27.82 -24.68
N GLY A 83 -13.86 27.89 -24.59
CA GLY A 83 -14.66 28.82 -25.40
C GLY A 83 -14.58 28.58 -26.92
N GLY A 84 -14.09 27.42 -27.37
CA GLY A 84 -13.88 27.15 -28.79
C GLY A 84 -12.53 27.62 -29.35
N ASP A 85 -11.69 28.26 -28.53
CA ASP A 85 -10.43 28.84 -28.97
C ASP A 85 -9.33 27.78 -29.13
N ALA A 86 -8.85 27.65 -30.37
CA ALA A 86 -7.72 26.82 -30.78
C ALA A 86 -6.45 26.99 -29.94
N ASN A 87 -6.23 28.20 -29.42
CA ASN A 87 -5.04 28.57 -28.67
C ASN A 87 -5.17 28.31 -27.17
N SER A 88 -6.35 27.85 -26.73
CA SER A 88 -6.64 27.56 -25.32
C SER A 88 -7.00 26.07 -25.11
N PRO A 89 -6.13 25.11 -25.48
CA PRO A 89 -6.38 23.69 -25.28
C PRO A 89 -6.20 23.25 -23.83
N ILE A 90 -7.01 22.30 -23.38
CA ILE A 90 -6.89 21.62 -22.07
C ILE A 90 -7.17 20.13 -22.26
N ILE A 91 -6.29 19.27 -21.76
CA ILE A 91 -6.53 17.83 -21.66
C ILE A 91 -7.43 17.59 -20.44
N VAL A 92 -8.60 17.01 -20.66
CA VAL A 92 -9.60 16.80 -19.59
C VAL A 92 -9.67 15.35 -19.10
N GLY A 93 -8.98 14.45 -19.78
CA GLY A 93 -8.96 13.04 -19.40
C GLY A 93 -8.07 12.21 -20.32
N ARG A 94 -7.70 11.04 -19.80
CA ARG A 94 -7.06 9.96 -20.55
C ARG A 94 -8.11 8.90 -20.87
N LEU A 95 -7.96 8.29 -22.03
CA LEU A 95 -8.83 7.23 -22.51
C LEU A 95 -8.00 5.97 -22.67
N HIS A 96 -8.60 4.85 -22.34
CA HIS A 96 -8.02 3.57 -22.70
C HIS A 96 -7.97 3.41 -24.22
N SER A 97 -6.91 2.80 -24.69
CA SER A 97 -6.66 2.51 -26.09
C SER A 97 -6.46 1.02 -26.30
N GLU A 98 -6.21 0.60 -27.54
CA GLU A 98 -5.86 -0.80 -27.82
C GLU A 98 -4.52 -1.20 -27.21
N GLN A 99 -3.60 -0.23 -27.07
CA GLN A 99 -2.28 -0.42 -26.47
C GLN A 99 -2.33 -0.29 -24.95
N HIS A 100 -3.10 0.67 -24.43
CA HIS A 100 -3.29 0.91 -23.01
C HIS A 100 -4.73 0.62 -22.60
N ARG A 101 -5.04 -0.67 -22.46
CA ARG A 101 -6.34 -1.16 -21.98
C ARG A 101 -6.55 -0.76 -20.51
N PRO A 102 -7.79 -0.76 -19.99
CA PRO A 102 -7.98 -0.61 -18.54
C PRO A 102 -7.26 -1.74 -17.79
N PRO A 103 -6.72 -1.46 -16.59
CA PRO A 103 -6.38 -2.52 -15.64
C PRO A 103 -7.57 -3.46 -15.50
N VAL A 104 -7.29 -4.75 -15.35
CA VAL A 104 -8.35 -5.73 -15.07
C VAL A 104 -8.98 -5.36 -13.73
N HIS A 105 -10.30 -5.22 -13.71
CA HIS A 105 -11.08 -4.82 -12.54
C HIS A 105 -12.45 -5.51 -12.55
N GLU A 106 -13.06 -5.60 -11.39
CA GLU A 106 -14.44 -6.02 -11.20
C GLU A 106 -15.42 -4.82 -11.21
N ASP A 107 -16.73 -5.10 -11.29
CA ASP A 107 -17.74 -4.06 -11.18
C ASP A 107 -17.65 -3.34 -9.82
N ALA A 108 -17.75 -2.01 -9.82
CA ALA A 108 -17.56 -1.13 -8.66
C ALA A 108 -16.18 -1.17 -7.96
N GLU A 109 -15.15 -1.79 -8.55
CA GLU A 109 -13.77 -1.76 -8.03
C GLU A 109 -13.03 -0.48 -8.46
N LEU A 110 -12.33 0.18 -7.54
CA LEU A 110 -11.36 1.22 -7.87
C LEU A 110 -9.97 0.61 -7.91
N VAL A 111 -9.36 0.66 -9.09
CA VAL A 111 -8.01 0.14 -9.32
C VAL A 111 -7.09 1.28 -9.70
N ILE A 112 -5.97 1.37 -8.97
CA ILE A 112 -4.88 2.29 -9.26
C ILE A 112 -3.64 1.44 -9.49
N GLU A 113 -3.24 1.33 -10.75
CA GLU A 113 -2.01 0.64 -11.16
C GLU A 113 -0.95 1.70 -11.49
N ALA A 114 0.22 1.59 -10.86
CA ALA A 114 1.26 2.62 -10.95
C ALA A 114 2.68 2.00 -10.88
N PRO A 115 3.47 2.00 -11.97
CA PRO A 115 3.12 2.50 -13.31
C PRO A 115 2.05 1.62 -13.98
N TYR A 116 1.37 2.15 -15.00
CA TYR A 116 0.52 1.35 -15.86
C TYR A 116 1.32 0.20 -16.48
N GLY A 117 0.82 -1.03 -16.38
CA GLY A 117 1.50 -2.27 -16.74
C GLY A 117 2.50 -2.79 -15.69
N GLY A 118 2.55 -2.19 -14.50
CA GLY A 118 3.48 -2.52 -13.41
C GLY A 118 2.90 -3.46 -12.36
N GLU A 119 3.77 -3.94 -11.45
CA GLU A 119 3.38 -4.86 -10.37
C GLU A 119 2.75 -4.16 -9.16
N THR A 120 2.95 -2.85 -9.02
CA THR A 120 2.42 -2.06 -7.90
C THR A 120 0.99 -1.60 -8.18
N ARG A 121 0.08 -1.96 -7.27
CA ARG A 121 -1.36 -1.68 -7.40
C ARG A 121 -1.99 -1.37 -6.04
N LEU A 122 -2.79 -0.32 -6.00
CA LEU A 122 -3.71 -0.01 -4.91
C LEU A 122 -5.14 -0.27 -5.40
N SER A 123 -5.88 -1.13 -4.70
CA SER A 123 -7.27 -1.42 -5.06
C SER A 123 -8.20 -1.23 -3.88
N PHE A 124 -9.29 -0.51 -4.10
CA PHE A 124 -10.42 -0.45 -3.18
C PHE A 124 -11.51 -1.33 -3.78
N LYS A 125 -11.76 -2.45 -3.11
CA LYS A 125 -12.74 -3.40 -3.59
C LYS A 125 -14.15 -2.99 -3.14
N PRO A 126 -15.21 -3.43 -3.84
CA PRO A 126 -16.59 -3.14 -3.47
C PRO A 126 -16.96 -3.57 -2.04
N ASP A 127 -16.19 -4.49 -1.45
CA ASP A 127 -16.38 -5.05 -0.11
C ASP A 127 -15.74 -4.22 1.03
N GLY A 128 -15.04 -3.13 0.71
CA GLY A 128 -14.39 -2.24 1.68
C GLY A 128 -12.94 -2.59 2.03
N SER A 129 -12.39 -3.67 1.45
CA SER A 129 -10.99 -4.02 1.61
C SER A 129 -10.06 -3.14 0.76
N VAL A 130 -8.84 -2.92 1.27
CA VAL A 130 -7.79 -2.15 0.60
C VAL A 130 -6.62 -3.09 0.32
N LEU A 131 -6.33 -3.33 -0.95
CA LEU A 131 -5.18 -4.12 -1.39
C LEU A 131 -4.04 -3.19 -1.76
N VAL A 132 -2.87 -3.40 -1.15
CA VAL A 132 -1.61 -2.70 -1.45
C VAL A 132 -0.60 -3.73 -1.95
N VAL A 133 -0.40 -3.81 -3.27
CA VAL A 133 0.63 -4.68 -3.87
C VAL A 133 1.90 -3.86 -4.08
N SER A 134 3.01 -4.38 -3.56
CA SER A 134 4.37 -3.84 -3.69
C SER A 134 5.31 -4.99 -4.01
N SER A 135 6.32 -4.77 -4.86
CA SER A 135 7.18 -5.85 -5.37
C SER A 135 8.14 -6.44 -4.33
N ASP A 136 8.43 -5.75 -3.22
CA ASP A 136 9.53 -6.13 -2.30
C ASP A 136 9.21 -6.13 -0.78
N ALA A 137 8.01 -5.73 -0.33
CA ALA A 137 7.53 -5.92 1.05
C ALA A 137 6.04 -5.56 1.19
N GLU A 138 5.27 -6.38 1.91
CA GLU A 138 3.80 -6.30 2.03
C GLU A 138 3.36 -5.95 3.47
N CYS A 139 2.45 -4.98 3.60
CA CYS A 139 1.80 -4.62 4.85
C CYS A 139 0.28 -4.71 4.63
N GLN A 140 -0.36 -5.70 5.27
CA GLN A 140 -1.79 -6.01 5.06
C GLN A 140 -2.62 -5.71 6.32
N ILE A 141 -3.72 -4.98 6.13
CA ILE A 141 -4.78 -4.80 7.13
C ILE A 141 -5.97 -5.66 6.68
N GLY A 142 -6.21 -6.81 7.34
CA GLY A 142 -7.18 -7.84 6.93
C GLY A 142 -8.59 -7.76 7.58
N PRO A 143 -9.63 -8.37 6.96
CA PRO A 143 -11.05 -8.24 7.35
C PRO A 143 -11.45 -8.97 8.64
N ASP A 144 -10.62 -9.89 9.13
CA ASP A 144 -10.86 -10.65 10.37
C ASP A 144 -10.15 -10.05 11.58
N ASN A 145 -9.83 -8.76 11.52
CA ASN A 145 -8.94 -8.08 12.46
C ASN A 145 -7.57 -8.77 12.58
N HIS A 146 -7.15 -9.45 11.50
CA HIS A 146 -5.88 -10.14 11.37
C HIS A 146 -4.87 -9.22 10.69
N ILE A 147 -3.72 -9.02 11.32
CA ILE A 147 -2.62 -8.22 10.79
C ILE A 147 -1.43 -9.18 10.65
N ALA A 148 -1.15 -9.59 9.42
CA ALA A 148 0.03 -10.37 9.08
C ALA A 148 1.07 -9.47 8.44
N ILE A 149 2.30 -9.57 8.94
CA ILE A 149 3.44 -8.85 8.42
C ILE A 149 4.48 -9.90 8.05
N THR A 150 4.55 -10.19 6.76
CA THR A 150 5.49 -11.13 6.17
C THR A 150 6.58 -10.31 5.49
N GLY A 151 7.76 -10.32 6.08
CA GLY A 151 8.94 -9.65 5.55
C GLY A 151 10.17 -10.44 5.93
N GLN A 152 11.31 -10.11 5.34
CA GLN A 152 12.58 -10.66 5.81
C GLN A 152 12.77 -10.37 7.30
N ASP A 153 12.31 -9.20 7.77
CA ASP A 153 12.31 -8.78 9.16
C ASP A 153 10.92 -8.25 9.57
N LEU A 154 10.52 -8.53 10.81
CA LEU A 154 9.39 -7.91 11.49
C LEU A 154 9.87 -7.30 12.81
N SER A 155 9.72 -5.98 12.97
CA SER A 155 10.03 -5.27 14.22
C SER A 155 8.79 -4.56 14.76
N ILE A 156 8.53 -4.74 16.04
CA ILE A 156 7.45 -4.06 16.76
C ILE A 156 8.09 -3.33 17.94
N THR A 157 8.02 -2.00 17.95
CA THR A 157 8.59 -1.13 18.99
C THR A 157 7.51 -0.14 19.44
N ALA A 158 7.34 0.04 20.74
CA ALA A 158 6.46 1.07 21.29
C ALA A 158 7.08 1.73 22.52
N ASP A 159 6.83 3.02 22.72
CA ASP A 159 7.28 3.79 23.90
C ASP A 159 6.38 3.59 25.13
N GLY A 160 5.13 3.17 24.87
CA GLY A 160 4.14 2.80 25.88
C GLY A 160 3.96 1.29 25.95
N ASP A 161 2.83 0.86 26.52
CA ASP A 161 2.57 -0.55 26.73
C ASP A 161 2.26 -1.27 25.40
N VAL A 162 3.06 -2.29 25.07
CA VAL A 162 2.68 -3.29 24.07
C VAL A 162 1.86 -4.34 24.78
N THR A 163 0.54 -4.23 24.67
CA THR A 163 -0.38 -5.19 25.28
C THR A 163 -0.83 -6.21 24.24
N LEU A 164 -0.39 -7.46 24.39
CA LEU A 164 -0.90 -8.59 23.62
C LEU A 164 -1.90 -9.35 24.49
N THR A 165 -3.19 -9.14 24.23
CA THR A 165 -4.26 -9.85 24.92
C THR A 165 -5.02 -10.74 23.94
N GLY A 166 -5.27 -11.97 24.35
CA GLY A 166 -6.04 -12.93 23.58
C GLY A 166 -6.94 -13.73 24.52
N ALA A 167 -8.18 -13.96 24.11
CA ALA A 167 -9.06 -14.89 24.82
C ALA A 167 -8.67 -16.37 24.60
N GLY A 168 -7.80 -16.63 23.62
CA GLY A 168 -7.31 -17.96 23.26
C GLY A 168 -5.81 -18.13 23.54
N ALA A 169 -5.17 -19.07 22.84
CA ALA A 169 -3.75 -19.32 22.99
C ALA A 169 -2.89 -18.24 22.31
N LEU A 170 -1.79 -17.86 22.96
CA LEU A 170 -0.70 -17.12 22.36
C LEU A 170 0.47 -18.09 22.12
N SER A 171 0.87 -18.26 20.85
CA SER A 171 1.97 -19.15 20.46
C SER A 171 3.09 -18.38 19.79
N ILE A 172 4.33 -18.60 20.22
CA ILE A 172 5.54 -18.01 19.63
C ILE A 172 6.48 -19.17 19.28
N SER A 173 6.93 -19.23 18.03
CA SER A 173 7.83 -20.26 17.52
C SER A 173 8.95 -19.60 16.74
N ILE A 174 10.20 -19.95 17.05
CA ILE A 174 11.41 -19.35 16.47
C ILE A 174 12.36 -20.50 16.13
N ASP A 175 12.80 -20.57 14.88
CA ASP A 175 13.71 -21.63 14.41
C ASP A 175 15.16 -21.41 14.87
N GLY A 176 15.53 -20.14 15.08
CA GLY A 176 16.80 -19.72 15.66
C GLY A 176 16.68 -19.46 17.16
N ASP A 177 17.41 -18.45 17.62
CA ASP A 177 17.42 -18.07 19.03
C ASP A 177 16.27 -17.10 19.36
N ALA A 178 15.65 -17.33 20.52
CA ALA A 178 14.70 -16.41 21.12
C ALA A 178 15.33 -15.74 22.35
N GLU A 179 15.47 -14.42 22.35
CA GLU A 179 15.99 -13.66 23.47
C GLU A 179 14.90 -12.77 24.08
N ILE A 180 14.68 -12.89 25.39
CA ILE A 180 13.73 -12.05 26.14
C ILE A 180 14.50 -11.39 27.30
N ALA A 181 14.74 -10.09 27.19
CA ALA A 181 15.43 -9.31 28.21
C ALA A 181 14.45 -8.36 28.92
N VAL A 182 14.26 -8.55 30.22
CA VAL A 182 13.40 -7.71 31.07
C VAL A 182 14.26 -7.09 32.17
N GLN A 183 14.35 -5.76 32.23
CA GLN A 183 15.15 -5.05 33.24
C GLN A 183 14.49 -5.05 34.63
N GLY A 184 13.16 -5.01 34.65
CA GLY A 184 12.35 -5.10 35.86
C GLY A 184 11.98 -6.53 36.20
N ASN A 185 10.82 -6.72 36.80
CA ASN A 185 10.31 -8.04 37.14
C ASN A 185 9.66 -8.69 35.91
N CYS A 186 9.92 -9.99 35.70
CA CYS A 186 9.17 -10.83 34.78
C CYS A 186 8.27 -11.78 35.60
N SER A 187 6.95 -11.66 35.43
CA SER A 187 5.96 -12.48 36.13
C SER A 187 5.26 -13.43 35.15
N LEU A 188 5.18 -14.72 35.49
CA LEU A 188 4.43 -15.72 34.74
C LEU A 188 3.39 -16.37 35.65
N GLU A 189 2.12 -16.11 35.36
CA GLU A 189 0.99 -16.68 36.09
C GLU A 189 0.25 -17.66 35.19
N THR A 190 0.29 -18.94 35.54
CA THR A 190 -0.37 -20.03 34.81
C THR A 190 -0.75 -21.14 35.80
N THR A 191 -1.78 -21.91 35.45
CA THR A 191 -2.14 -23.12 36.21
C THR A 191 -1.04 -24.17 36.15
N ASP A 192 -0.50 -24.41 34.95
CA ASP A 192 0.58 -25.37 34.69
C ASP A 192 1.65 -24.73 33.80
N CYS A 193 2.93 -24.98 34.10
CA CYS A 193 4.06 -24.53 33.30
C CYS A 193 4.97 -25.72 32.96
N ALA A 194 5.17 -25.99 31.68
CA ALA A 194 6.05 -27.05 31.20
C ALA A 194 7.21 -26.45 30.38
N ILE A 195 8.45 -26.70 30.83
CA ILE A 195 9.65 -26.29 30.12
C ILE A 195 10.41 -27.54 29.68
N LYS A 196 10.62 -27.69 28.38
CA LYS A 196 11.35 -28.81 27.79
C LYS A 196 12.64 -28.30 27.14
N ALA A 197 13.72 -28.28 27.91
CA ALA A 197 15.05 -27.99 27.39
C ALA A 197 15.80 -29.31 27.16
N SER A 198 16.31 -29.53 25.95
CA SER A 198 17.17 -30.69 25.65
C SER A 198 18.56 -30.55 26.28
N GLY A 199 19.00 -29.30 26.52
CA GLY A 199 20.20 -28.96 27.27
C GLY A 199 19.90 -28.68 28.74
N ASN A 200 20.28 -27.49 29.22
CA ASN A 200 20.08 -27.04 30.60
C ASN A 200 19.02 -25.94 30.69
N ILE A 201 18.39 -25.83 31.86
CA ILE A 201 17.67 -24.63 32.29
C ILE A 201 18.53 -23.99 33.39
N ASP A 202 19.19 -22.88 33.06
CA ASP A 202 20.03 -22.13 33.98
C ASP A 202 19.21 -21.01 34.63
N LEU A 203 19.15 -20.99 35.96
CA LEU A 203 18.28 -20.08 36.74
C LEU A 203 19.01 -18.82 37.23
N GLY A 204 20.13 -18.47 36.58
CA GLY A 204 20.93 -17.27 36.85
C GLY A 204 22.43 -17.56 36.98
N GLU A 205 23.24 -16.50 36.94
CA GLU A 205 24.70 -16.58 37.04
C GLU A 205 25.21 -16.69 38.50
N GLY A 206 24.33 -16.50 39.50
CA GLY A 206 24.67 -16.56 40.92
C GLY A 206 23.47 -16.87 41.83
N GLY A 207 23.53 -18.00 42.54
CA GLY A 207 22.47 -18.51 43.42
C GLY A 207 22.00 -19.91 42.98
N SER A 208 21.59 -20.77 43.92
CA SER A 208 20.99 -22.08 43.58
C SER A 208 19.49 -21.95 43.56
N GLY A 209 18.79 -22.64 42.66
CA GLY A 209 17.33 -22.76 42.73
C GLY A 209 16.94 -23.36 44.09
N VAL A 210 16.21 -22.60 44.91
CA VAL A 210 15.77 -23.03 46.25
C VAL A 210 14.31 -23.44 46.19
N ILE A 211 14.01 -24.72 46.46
CA ILE A 211 12.65 -25.19 46.73
C ILE A 211 12.36 -24.82 48.19
N THR A 212 11.49 -23.84 48.41
CA THR A 212 11.27 -23.26 49.75
C THR A 212 10.27 -24.03 50.60
N GLU A 213 9.36 -24.81 50.01
CA GLU A 213 8.33 -25.54 50.77
C GLU A 213 8.04 -26.95 50.21
N THR A 214 7.83 -27.92 51.10
CA THR A 214 7.41 -29.32 50.81
C THR A 214 8.38 -30.21 50.02
N SER A 215 9.69 -30.06 50.19
CA SER A 215 10.61 -31.10 49.70
C SER A 215 10.48 -32.36 50.58
N HIS A 216 10.32 -33.53 49.96
CA HIS A 216 10.38 -34.79 50.70
C HIS A 216 11.77 -34.92 51.33
N LYS A 217 11.85 -35.28 52.61
CA LYS A 217 13.15 -35.63 53.24
C LYS A 217 13.75 -36.82 52.50
N CYS A 218 15.07 -36.84 52.35
CA CYS A 218 15.77 -37.98 51.74
C CYS A 218 15.34 -39.27 52.47
N TYR A 219 14.82 -40.24 51.71
CA TYR A 219 14.29 -41.48 52.26
C TYR A 219 15.35 -42.29 53.04
N PHE A 220 16.63 -42.15 52.67
CA PHE A 220 17.73 -42.87 53.28
C PHE A 220 18.35 -42.14 54.49
N THR A 221 18.40 -40.79 54.48
CA THR A 221 19.10 -40.01 55.51
C THR A 221 18.18 -39.17 56.40
N GLY A 222 16.92 -38.98 56.03
CA GLY A 222 15.96 -38.13 56.76
C GLY A 222 16.26 -36.62 56.68
N ALA A 223 17.33 -36.22 55.98
CA ALA A 223 17.71 -34.82 55.81
C ALA A 223 16.85 -34.12 54.73
N PRO A 224 16.61 -32.79 54.84
CA PRO A 224 16.03 -32.00 53.75
C PRO A 224 16.86 -32.13 52.46
N LEU A 225 16.21 -32.12 51.30
CA LEU A 225 16.91 -32.12 50.01
C LEU A 225 17.66 -30.79 49.84
N VAL A 226 18.93 -30.85 49.42
CA VAL A 226 19.72 -29.69 49.03
C VAL A 226 19.27 -29.28 47.62
N GLY A 227 18.88 -28.01 47.43
CA GLY A 227 18.46 -27.48 46.14
C GLY A 227 19.57 -27.60 45.09
N SER A 228 19.20 -27.94 43.85
CA SER A 228 20.14 -28.05 42.73
C SER A 228 20.32 -26.70 42.04
N GLN A 229 21.54 -26.36 41.64
CA GLN A 229 21.80 -25.16 40.81
C GLN A 229 21.29 -25.30 39.38
N SER A 230 21.15 -26.54 38.90
CA SER A 230 20.62 -26.87 37.58
C SER A 230 19.53 -27.92 37.70
N VAL A 231 18.48 -27.80 36.89
CA VAL A 231 17.41 -28.82 36.78
C VAL A 231 17.50 -29.42 35.38
N LYS A 232 17.82 -30.72 35.28
CA LYS A 232 17.85 -31.43 34.00
C LYS A 232 16.44 -31.96 33.70
N ALA A 233 15.90 -31.65 32.52
CA ALA A 233 14.66 -32.28 32.06
C ALA A 233 14.90 -33.77 31.76
N LYS A 234 13.91 -34.62 31.99
CA LYS A 234 13.98 -36.05 31.69
C LYS A 234 13.96 -36.26 30.18
N ASP A 235 14.85 -37.10 29.66
CA ASP A 235 14.86 -37.55 28.26
C ASP A 235 13.51 -38.15 27.83
#